data_AF-A0AA38Q3P2-F1
#
_entry.id   AF-A0AA38Q3P2-F1
#
_cell.length_a   1.000
_cell.length_b   1.000
_cell.length_c   1.000
_cell.angle_alpha   90.00
_cell.angle_beta   90.00
_cell.angle_gamma   90.00
#
_symmetry.space_group_name_H-M   'P 1'
#
loop_
_entity.id
_entity.type
_entity.pdbx_description
1 polymer ?
#
loop_
_entity_poly.entity_id
_entity_poly.type
_entity_poly.pdbx_seq_one_letter_code
_entity_poly.pdbx_strand_id
1 'polypeptide(L)'
;MVGTRRTSKLPPTEDKEGTSAIQDSQFSFTVPVPEDFDIEAFTSIVPDFDIHSPTPDSLVNLYRLILEQSGAIDATQRDVDELRAEAERKDVELDQALQDREQSSKDAEQQIERLQEELTQVKQERDQLLASQSELQTRITTLATSQNSSSHEAEELKHRLEDVEREKRDLINVISRLKQDGSECDAEINTLRSNLKEARAEHSELESRFREVRATETSTKLESLTQQLSLAQSEVERVNAELTTKSEEYGKYRRAKQAELVAVQASLNDMTQNYSSSQATLKALQASHTSQTHQLTQALTKVQDLNGQLAEQEATYSTETNSLRRLIEVLEAREKQAKDFVENMERDWAGLGERADEREASLRADIEKEKKAREQAEKKTEQLEVVLDKMGRGELPIPGRGAVGTPSRRTSGVFDEVHDGLMGLSPTIAMVSKAQKSGKGFTEVYADYVRLQDEYEKKCAECINMESAMEEILAKIEERVSVLRFGLVCINPNLSLYRLLFFLSKGLSMNDFNQRPLNLLPN
;
A
#
# COMPACT_ATOMS: atom_id res chain seq x y z
N MET A 1 -20.98 -69.90 7.65
CA MET A 1 -21.71 -71.09 7.16
C MET A 1 -21.31 -71.27 5.69
N VAL A 2 -20.79 -72.40 5.19
CA VAL A 2 -21.27 -73.79 5.26
C VAL A 2 -22.62 -73.95 4.53
N GLY A 3 -22.73 -74.61 3.36
CA GLY A 3 -21.70 -75.11 2.43
C GLY A 3 -22.14 -76.34 1.59
N THR A 4 -21.33 -76.73 0.60
CA THR A 4 -21.42 -77.99 -0.20
C THR A 4 -22.55 -78.04 -1.27
N ARG A 5 -22.58 -78.93 -2.29
CA ARG A 5 -21.85 -80.20 -2.55
C ARG A 5 -21.92 -80.70 -4.02
N ARG A 6 -20.84 -81.36 -4.52
CA ARG A 6 -20.75 -82.50 -5.50
C ARG A 6 -21.54 -82.45 -6.84
N THR A 7 -20.90 -82.49 -8.02
CA THR A 7 -20.28 -83.64 -8.77
C THR A 7 -21.19 -84.85 -9.09
N SER A 8 -21.36 -85.21 -10.39
CA SER A 8 -20.74 -86.42 -11.02
C SER A 8 -21.46 -86.98 -12.28
N LYS A 9 -20.67 -87.66 -13.13
CA LYS A 9 -20.98 -88.92 -13.87
C LYS A 9 -21.68 -88.92 -15.26
N LEU A 10 -20.86 -89.12 -16.29
CA LEU A 10 -21.10 -89.98 -17.49
C LEU A 10 -20.55 -91.40 -17.22
N PRO A 11 -20.70 -92.41 -18.13
CA PRO A 11 -21.68 -92.62 -19.21
C PRO A 11 -22.56 -93.87 -18.90
N PRO A 12 -23.11 -94.63 -19.87
CA PRO A 12 -22.28 -95.59 -20.62
C PRO A 12 -22.53 -95.60 -22.15
N THR A 13 -21.55 -96.14 -22.89
CA THR A 13 -21.73 -96.71 -24.22
C THR A 13 -22.18 -98.17 -24.08
N GLU A 14 -23.01 -98.67 -25.00
CA GLU A 14 -23.10 -100.11 -25.28
C GLU A 14 -22.68 -100.35 -26.73
N ASP A 15 -21.63 -101.14 -26.90
CA ASP A 15 -21.18 -101.67 -28.18
C ASP A 15 -22.12 -102.80 -28.64
N LYS A 16 -22.27 -103.03 -29.96
CA LYS A 16 -21.75 -104.26 -30.60
C LYS A 16 -22.11 -104.45 -32.08
N GLU A 17 -21.21 -105.19 -32.73
CA GLU A 17 -21.43 -106.27 -33.70
C GLU A 17 -22.87 -106.39 -34.28
N GLY A 18 -23.12 -106.32 -35.60
CA GLY A 18 -22.20 -106.53 -36.71
C GLY A 18 -22.03 -108.01 -37.03
N THR A 19 -22.92 -108.58 -37.85
CA THR A 19 -22.71 -109.89 -38.48
C THR A 19 -23.41 -109.92 -39.84
N SER A 20 -22.65 -110.27 -40.89
CA SER A 20 -23.12 -110.38 -42.26
C SER A 20 -23.62 -111.78 -42.61
N ALA A 21 -24.63 -111.88 -43.47
CA ALA A 21 -24.97 -113.10 -44.19
C ALA A 21 -25.07 -112.81 -45.69
N ILE A 22 -24.19 -113.41 -46.48
CA ILE A 22 -24.09 -113.21 -47.94
C ILE A 22 -24.94 -114.26 -48.64
N GLN A 23 -25.69 -113.87 -49.68
CA GLN A 23 -25.98 -114.74 -50.82
C GLN A 23 -25.85 -113.96 -52.13
N ASP A 24 -25.18 -114.56 -53.10
CA ASP A 24 -24.84 -113.93 -54.37
C ASP A 24 -26.06 -113.61 -55.24
N SER A 25 -26.05 -112.42 -55.83
CA SER A 25 -26.77 -112.17 -57.08
C SER A 25 -26.09 -111.02 -57.85
N GLN A 26 -25.75 -111.29 -59.11
CA GLN A 26 -25.08 -110.32 -59.98
C GLN A 26 -26.10 -109.27 -60.44
N PHE A 27 -26.25 -108.18 -59.69
CA PHE A 27 -27.05 -107.04 -60.07
C PHE A 27 -26.17 -105.88 -60.54
N SER A 28 -26.49 -105.34 -61.73
CA SER A 28 -26.00 -104.05 -62.18
C SER A 28 -26.57 -102.95 -61.29
N PHE A 29 -25.73 -102.39 -60.42
CA PHE A 29 -26.13 -101.44 -59.37
C PHE A 29 -26.32 -100.03 -59.92
N THR A 30 -27.45 -99.81 -60.60
CA THR A 30 -27.86 -98.46 -61.06
C THR A 30 -28.43 -97.67 -59.88
N VAL A 31 -27.62 -96.81 -59.29
CA VAL A 31 -28.05 -95.90 -58.21
C VAL A 31 -28.84 -94.74 -58.83
N PRO A 32 -30.06 -94.42 -58.35
CA PRO A 32 -30.70 -93.15 -58.69
C PRO A 32 -29.92 -92.01 -58.02
N VAL A 33 -29.42 -91.06 -58.81
CA VAL A 33 -28.80 -89.83 -58.30
C VAL A 33 -29.88 -89.01 -57.58
N PRO A 34 -29.66 -88.54 -56.34
CA PRO A 34 -30.62 -87.69 -55.63
C PRO A 34 -30.91 -86.39 -56.39
N GLU A 35 -32.16 -85.91 -56.35
CA GLU A 35 -32.58 -84.72 -57.10
C GLU A 35 -31.90 -83.41 -56.61
N ASP A 36 -31.38 -83.41 -55.37
CA ASP A 36 -30.60 -82.31 -54.78
C ASP A 36 -29.10 -82.30 -55.19
N PHE A 37 -28.67 -83.18 -56.10
CA PHE A 37 -27.27 -83.28 -56.52
C PHE A 37 -26.93 -82.26 -57.63
N ASP A 38 -26.22 -81.18 -57.29
CA ASP A 38 -25.80 -80.15 -58.23
C ASP A 38 -24.69 -80.66 -59.18
N ILE A 39 -25.11 -81.05 -60.39
CA ILE A 39 -24.25 -81.59 -61.44
C ILE A 39 -23.27 -80.52 -61.98
N GLU A 40 -23.66 -79.24 -62.01
CA GLU A 40 -22.78 -78.17 -62.51
C GLU A 40 -21.64 -77.91 -61.52
N ALA A 41 -21.96 -77.82 -60.22
CA ALA A 41 -20.96 -77.71 -59.16
C ALA A 41 -20.00 -78.91 -59.17
N PHE A 42 -20.52 -80.14 -59.27
CA PHE A 42 -19.72 -81.36 -59.32
C PHE A 42 -18.77 -81.40 -60.55
N THR A 43 -19.28 -81.05 -61.73
CA THR A 43 -18.49 -81.03 -62.98
C THR A 43 -17.41 -79.93 -62.95
N SER A 44 -17.62 -78.84 -62.20
CA SER A 44 -16.60 -77.80 -62.00
C SER A 44 -15.44 -78.25 -61.09
N ILE A 45 -15.69 -79.21 -60.20
CA ILE A 45 -14.71 -79.76 -59.26
C ILE A 45 -13.94 -80.94 -59.89
N VAL A 46 -14.60 -81.76 -60.72
CA VAL A 46 -13.98 -82.88 -61.45
C VAL A 46 -14.29 -82.79 -62.95
N PRO A 47 -13.38 -82.23 -63.77
CA PRO A 47 -13.45 -82.31 -65.21
C PRO A 47 -13.45 -83.77 -65.72
N ASP A 48 -14.15 -84.01 -66.83
CA ASP A 48 -14.15 -85.27 -67.59
C ASP A 48 -14.63 -86.54 -66.85
N PHE A 49 -15.46 -86.42 -65.80
CA PHE A 49 -16.10 -87.57 -65.13
C PHE A 49 -17.48 -87.91 -65.75
N ASP A 50 -17.57 -89.01 -66.52
CA ASP A 50 -18.85 -89.52 -67.04
C ASP A 50 -19.61 -90.33 -65.97
N ILE A 51 -20.66 -89.70 -65.42
CA ILE A 51 -21.56 -90.25 -64.39
C ILE A 51 -22.23 -91.55 -64.84
N HIS A 52 -22.43 -91.77 -66.14
CA HIS A 52 -23.13 -92.94 -66.67
C HIS A 52 -22.22 -94.14 -66.93
N SER A 53 -20.89 -93.97 -66.98
CA SER A 53 -19.95 -95.08 -67.20
C SER A 53 -18.61 -94.90 -66.45
N PRO A 54 -18.61 -94.95 -65.10
CA PRO A 54 -17.42 -94.67 -64.30
C PRO A 54 -16.30 -95.71 -64.53
N THR A 55 -15.17 -95.26 -65.07
CA THR A 55 -13.96 -96.07 -65.19
C THR A 55 -13.23 -96.18 -63.84
N PRO A 56 -12.47 -97.27 -63.59
CA PRO A 56 -11.77 -97.46 -62.31
C PRO A 56 -10.80 -96.32 -61.97
N ASP A 57 -10.06 -95.80 -62.96
CA ASP A 57 -9.08 -94.74 -62.75
C ASP A 57 -9.74 -93.38 -62.42
N SER A 58 -10.88 -93.06 -63.05
CA SER A 58 -11.64 -91.84 -62.73
C SER A 58 -12.24 -91.90 -61.34
N LEU A 59 -12.71 -93.07 -60.88
CA LEU A 59 -13.14 -93.27 -59.49
C LEU A 59 -11.98 -93.10 -58.49
N VAL A 60 -10.80 -93.63 -58.81
CA VAL A 60 -9.60 -93.48 -57.95
C VAL A 60 -9.13 -92.03 -57.88
N ASN A 61 -9.18 -91.29 -58.99
CA ASN A 61 -8.82 -89.86 -59.01
C ASN A 61 -9.85 -89.00 -58.28
N LEU A 62 -11.14 -89.30 -58.40
CA LEU A 62 -12.20 -88.64 -57.63
C LEU A 62 -12.08 -88.93 -56.13
N TYR A 63 -11.74 -90.17 -55.75
CA TYR A 63 -11.46 -90.52 -54.36
C TYR A 63 -10.20 -89.82 -53.82
N ARG A 64 -9.14 -89.66 -54.63
CA ARG A 64 -7.97 -88.82 -54.27
C ARG A 64 -8.36 -87.37 -54.04
N LEU A 65 -9.16 -86.77 -54.94
CA LEU A 65 -9.57 -85.37 -54.78
C LEU A 65 -10.45 -85.18 -53.54
N ILE A 66 -11.35 -86.12 -53.22
CA ILE A 66 -12.12 -86.11 -51.97
C ILE A 66 -11.20 -86.27 -50.74
N LEU A 67 -10.14 -87.08 -50.81
CA LEU A 67 -9.15 -87.19 -49.72
C LEU A 67 -8.32 -85.91 -49.57
N GLU A 68 -7.94 -85.26 -50.67
CA GLU A 68 -7.19 -84.00 -50.66
C GLU A 68 -8.06 -82.84 -50.16
N GLN A 69 -9.31 -82.75 -50.64
CA GLN A 69 -10.29 -81.78 -50.18
C GLN A 69 -10.70 -82.01 -48.73
N SER A 70 -10.87 -83.26 -48.27
CA SER A 70 -11.13 -83.54 -46.85
C SER A 70 -9.90 -83.22 -45.99
N GLY A 71 -8.69 -83.48 -46.47
CA GLY A 71 -7.44 -83.04 -45.83
C GLY A 71 -7.30 -81.51 -45.73
N ALA A 72 -7.75 -80.77 -46.75
CA ALA A 72 -7.79 -79.30 -46.75
C ALA A 72 -8.88 -78.73 -45.83
N ILE A 73 -10.07 -79.36 -45.80
CA ILE A 73 -11.13 -79.02 -44.84
C ILE A 73 -10.66 -79.29 -43.40
N ASP A 74 -10.04 -80.45 -43.14
CA ASP A 74 -9.42 -80.80 -41.86
C ASP A 74 -8.34 -79.78 -41.43
N ALA A 75 -7.52 -79.29 -42.39
CA ALA A 75 -6.52 -78.26 -42.12
C ALA A 75 -7.19 -76.93 -41.76
N THR A 76 -8.07 -76.41 -42.62
CA THR A 76 -8.78 -75.14 -42.36
C THR A 76 -9.66 -75.19 -41.10
N GLN A 77 -10.20 -76.35 -40.73
CA GLN A 77 -10.94 -76.53 -39.48
C GLN A 77 -10.00 -76.43 -38.26
N ARG A 78 -8.80 -77.01 -38.33
CA ARG A 78 -7.75 -76.83 -37.29
C ARG A 78 -7.29 -75.38 -37.22
N ASP A 79 -7.07 -74.72 -38.35
CA ASP A 79 -6.67 -73.30 -38.40
C ASP A 79 -7.78 -72.41 -37.78
N VAL A 80 -9.06 -72.69 -38.08
CA VAL A 80 -10.21 -71.99 -37.49
C VAL A 80 -10.32 -72.23 -35.99
N ASP A 81 -10.11 -73.46 -35.52
CA ASP A 81 -10.18 -73.78 -34.08
C ASP A 81 -8.95 -73.30 -33.30
N GLU A 82 -7.78 -73.20 -33.95
CA GLU A 82 -6.59 -72.53 -33.39
C GLU A 82 -6.80 -71.02 -33.31
N LEU A 83 -7.33 -70.38 -34.36
CA LEU A 83 -7.68 -68.95 -34.34
C LEU A 83 -8.78 -68.62 -33.32
N ARG A 84 -9.75 -69.52 -33.10
CA ARG A 84 -10.73 -69.42 -32.00
C ARG A 84 -10.05 -69.52 -30.64
N ALA A 85 -9.19 -70.52 -30.43
CA ALA A 85 -8.44 -70.67 -29.18
C ALA A 85 -7.48 -69.50 -28.92
N GLU A 86 -6.91 -68.88 -29.96
CA GLU A 86 -6.16 -67.64 -29.84
C GLU A 86 -7.05 -66.43 -29.49
N ALA A 87 -8.24 -66.33 -30.06
CA ALA A 87 -9.19 -65.26 -29.74
C ALA A 87 -9.65 -65.37 -28.27
N GLU A 88 -10.10 -66.55 -27.83
CA GLU A 88 -10.49 -66.81 -26.43
C GLU A 88 -9.35 -66.53 -25.45
N ARG A 89 -8.10 -66.86 -25.79
CA ARG A 89 -6.92 -66.48 -24.97
C ARG A 89 -6.74 -64.97 -24.89
N LYS A 90 -6.82 -64.26 -26.01
CA LYS A 90 -6.65 -62.80 -26.07
C LYS A 90 -7.78 -62.07 -25.34
N ASP A 91 -9.02 -62.56 -25.42
CA ASP A 91 -10.16 -62.02 -24.67
C ASP A 91 -9.94 -62.20 -23.17
N VAL A 92 -9.50 -63.38 -22.70
CA VAL A 92 -9.16 -63.62 -21.28
C VAL A 92 -7.95 -62.80 -20.81
N GLU A 93 -6.92 -62.63 -21.65
CA GLU A 93 -5.77 -61.76 -21.35
C GLU A 93 -6.19 -60.28 -21.25
N LEU A 94 -7.11 -59.82 -22.10
CA LEU A 94 -7.68 -58.47 -22.05
C LEU A 94 -8.57 -58.28 -20.82
N ASP A 95 -9.45 -59.23 -20.50
CA ASP A 95 -10.30 -59.17 -19.31
C ASP A 95 -9.48 -59.17 -18.02
N GLN A 96 -8.40 -59.95 -17.94
CA GLN A 96 -7.48 -59.91 -16.80
C GLN A 96 -6.74 -58.57 -16.74
N ALA A 97 -6.23 -58.06 -17.86
CA ALA A 97 -5.56 -56.76 -17.91
C ALA A 97 -6.49 -55.59 -17.55
N LEU A 98 -7.79 -55.67 -17.91
CA LEU A 98 -8.82 -54.72 -17.51
C LEU A 98 -9.12 -54.82 -16.01
N GLN A 99 -9.27 -56.03 -15.46
CA GLN A 99 -9.49 -56.23 -14.02
C GLN A 99 -8.31 -55.74 -13.18
N ASP A 100 -7.07 -56.04 -13.58
CA ASP A 100 -5.85 -55.55 -12.92
C ASP A 100 -5.78 -54.01 -12.97
N ARG A 101 -6.17 -53.40 -14.09
CA ARG A 101 -6.23 -51.95 -14.25
C ARG A 101 -7.33 -51.31 -13.41
N GLU A 102 -8.54 -51.84 -13.43
CA GLU A 102 -9.64 -51.39 -12.57
C GLU A 102 -9.27 -51.48 -11.09
N GLN A 103 -8.66 -52.59 -10.65
CA GLN A 103 -8.21 -52.75 -9.28
C GLN A 103 -7.14 -51.72 -8.92
N SER A 104 -6.15 -51.50 -9.80
CA SER A 104 -5.14 -50.45 -9.60
C SER A 104 -5.73 -49.03 -9.55
N SER A 105 -6.82 -48.77 -10.27
CA SER A 105 -7.55 -47.49 -10.21
C SER A 105 -8.25 -47.35 -8.85
N LYS A 106 -9.03 -48.36 -8.44
CA LYS A 106 -9.74 -48.39 -7.15
C LYS A 106 -8.80 -48.28 -5.94
N ASP A 107 -7.61 -48.87 -6.03
CA ASP A 107 -6.58 -48.76 -4.98
C ASP A 107 -5.88 -47.40 -4.98
N ALA A 108 -5.73 -46.75 -6.14
CA ALA A 108 -5.22 -45.38 -6.24
C ALA A 108 -6.25 -44.33 -5.79
N GLU A 109 -7.53 -44.51 -6.15
CA GLU A 109 -8.66 -43.70 -5.72
C GLU A 109 -8.78 -43.72 -4.18
N GLN A 110 -8.76 -44.90 -3.56
CA GLN A 110 -8.74 -45.02 -2.09
C GLN A 110 -7.51 -44.38 -1.43
N GLN A 111 -6.34 -44.40 -2.08
CA GLN A 111 -5.16 -43.69 -1.58
C GLN A 111 -5.34 -42.16 -1.68
N ILE A 112 -5.92 -41.68 -2.77
CA ILE A 112 -6.23 -40.26 -2.96
C ILE A 112 -7.28 -39.79 -1.93
N GLU A 113 -8.32 -40.57 -1.65
CA GLU A 113 -9.32 -40.26 -0.62
C GLU A 113 -8.69 -40.17 0.77
N ARG A 114 -7.90 -41.17 1.19
CA ARG A 114 -7.19 -41.15 2.49
C ARG A 114 -6.24 -39.95 2.60
N LEU A 115 -5.46 -39.66 1.56
CA LEU A 115 -4.57 -38.49 1.53
C LEU A 115 -5.35 -37.15 1.54
N GLN A 116 -6.57 -37.10 1.01
CA GLN A 116 -7.44 -35.94 1.14
C GLN A 116 -7.98 -35.81 2.57
N GLU A 117 -8.42 -36.89 3.21
CA GLU A 117 -8.84 -36.89 4.61
C GLU A 117 -7.70 -36.43 5.54
N GLU A 118 -6.52 -37.04 5.44
CA GLU A 118 -5.31 -36.65 6.18
C GLU A 118 -4.96 -35.16 5.93
N LEU A 119 -4.99 -34.71 4.68
CA LEU A 119 -4.75 -33.30 4.34
C LEU A 119 -5.79 -32.35 4.95
N THR A 120 -7.05 -32.76 5.10
CA THR A 120 -8.06 -31.94 5.80
C THR A 120 -7.85 -31.94 7.31
N GLN A 121 -7.47 -33.06 7.91
CA GLN A 121 -7.15 -33.16 9.34
C GLN A 121 -5.94 -32.28 9.70
N VAL A 122 -4.83 -32.41 8.97
CA VAL A 122 -3.62 -31.60 9.17
C VAL A 122 -3.89 -30.09 8.97
N LYS A 123 -4.79 -29.71 8.06
CA LYS A 123 -5.24 -28.31 7.93
C LYS A 123 -6.02 -27.83 9.17
N GLN A 124 -6.94 -28.64 9.69
CA GLN A 124 -7.69 -28.32 10.91
C GLN A 124 -6.76 -28.22 12.14
N GLU A 125 -5.82 -29.14 12.30
CA GLU A 125 -4.81 -29.10 13.37
C GLU A 125 -3.93 -27.85 13.26
N ARG A 126 -3.43 -27.54 12.06
CA ARG A 126 -2.68 -26.29 11.80
C ARG A 126 -3.49 -25.06 12.23
N ASP A 127 -4.76 -25.00 11.88
CA ASP A 127 -5.59 -23.81 12.16
C ASP A 127 -5.94 -23.68 13.65
N GLN A 128 -6.10 -24.81 14.36
CA GLN A 128 -6.20 -24.85 15.83
C GLN A 128 -4.89 -24.43 16.52
N LEU A 129 -3.74 -24.87 15.99
CA LEU A 129 -2.41 -24.48 16.48
C LEU A 129 -2.14 -22.98 16.24
N LEU A 130 -2.50 -22.44 15.08
CA LEU A 130 -2.40 -21.00 14.80
C LEU A 130 -3.33 -20.17 15.71
N ALA A 131 -4.56 -20.64 15.93
CA ALA A 131 -5.48 -19.99 16.87
C ALA A 131 -4.90 -19.96 18.30
N SER A 132 -4.46 -21.11 18.83
CA SER A 132 -3.86 -21.19 20.17
C SER A 132 -2.53 -20.43 20.29
N GLN A 133 -1.71 -20.38 19.22
CA GLN A 133 -0.52 -19.53 19.17
C GLN A 133 -0.88 -18.05 19.29
N SER A 134 -1.92 -17.59 18.58
CA SER A 134 -2.38 -16.20 18.67
C SER A 134 -2.98 -15.85 20.05
N GLU A 135 -3.67 -16.80 20.69
CA GLU A 135 -4.18 -16.63 22.04
C GLU A 135 -3.04 -16.59 23.08
N LEU A 136 -2.06 -17.48 22.96
CA LEU A 136 -0.86 -17.45 23.82
C LEU A 136 -0.05 -16.16 23.62
N GLN A 137 0.07 -15.66 22.39
CA GLN A 137 0.75 -14.40 22.10
C GLN A 137 0.03 -13.19 22.71
N THR A 138 -1.30 -13.11 22.61
CA THR A 138 -2.08 -12.03 23.25
C THR A 138 -2.05 -12.11 24.78
N ARG A 139 -2.12 -13.32 25.35
CA ARG A 139 -1.91 -13.56 26.79
C ARG A 139 -0.51 -13.11 27.24
N ILE A 140 0.55 -13.41 26.49
CA ILE A 140 1.92 -12.96 26.75
C ILE A 140 2.01 -11.42 26.71
N THR A 141 1.44 -10.75 25.71
CA THR A 141 1.47 -9.27 25.66
C THR A 141 0.70 -8.64 26.82
N THR A 142 -0.42 -9.23 27.24
CA THR A 142 -1.22 -8.74 28.38
C THR A 142 -0.50 -8.94 29.72
N LEU A 143 0.20 -10.07 29.89
CA LEU A 143 1.04 -10.29 31.05
C LEU A 143 2.25 -9.34 31.08
N ALA A 144 2.88 -9.07 29.94
CA ALA A 144 4.00 -8.13 29.85
C ALA A 144 3.58 -6.68 30.17
N THR A 145 2.43 -6.21 29.68
CA THR A 145 1.93 -4.87 30.03
C THR A 145 1.52 -4.78 31.51
N SER A 146 0.86 -5.81 32.05
CA SER A 146 0.52 -5.87 33.48
C SER A 146 1.74 -6.00 34.39
N GLN A 147 2.80 -6.66 33.93
CA GLN A 147 4.07 -6.74 34.66
C GLN A 147 4.78 -5.37 34.67
N ASN A 148 4.79 -4.66 33.54
CA ASN A 148 5.39 -3.33 33.47
C ASN A 148 4.62 -2.31 34.33
N SER A 149 3.29 -2.32 34.33
CA SER A 149 2.50 -1.44 35.20
C SER A 149 2.76 -1.75 36.68
N SER A 150 2.72 -3.03 37.07
CA SER A 150 3.02 -3.45 38.44
C SER A 150 4.46 -3.13 38.87
N SER A 151 5.43 -3.18 37.94
CA SER A 151 6.81 -2.74 38.21
C SER A 151 6.89 -1.25 38.49
N HIS A 152 6.22 -0.41 37.68
CA HIS A 152 6.19 1.04 37.90
C HIS A 152 5.41 1.44 39.16
N GLU A 153 4.33 0.73 39.50
CA GLU A 153 3.64 0.88 40.79
C GLU A 153 4.56 0.54 41.98
N ALA A 154 5.37 -0.52 41.86
CA ALA A 154 6.35 -0.89 42.89
C ALA A 154 7.51 0.13 42.99
N GLU A 155 7.98 0.68 41.88
CA GLU A 155 8.96 1.78 41.84
C GLU A 155 8.40 3.05 42.48
N GLU A 156 7.16 3.44 42.17
CA GLU A 156 6.52 4.61 42.77
C GLU A 156 6.29 4.42 44.28
N LEU A 157 5.81 3.26 44.71
CA LEU A 157 5.65 2.93 46.13
C LEU A 157 7.00 2.94 46.87
N LYS A 158 8.08 2.49 46.23
CA LYS A 158 9.45 2.58 46.77
C LYS A 158 9.90 4.04 46.93
N HIS A 159 9.69 4.88 45.92
CA HIS A 159 10.04 6.31 46.02
C HIS A 159 9.24 7.02 47.12
N ARG A 160 7.92 6.82 47.18
CA ARG A 160 7.05 7.34 48.26
C ARG A 160 7.52 6.87 49.65
N LEU A 161 7.98 5.62 49.78
CA LEU A 161 8.55 5.09 51.03
C LEU A 161 9.88 5.77 51.38
N GLU A 162 10.78 5.95 50.42
CA GLU A 162 12.05 6.66 50.66
C GLU A 162 11.82 8.11 51.11
N ASP A 163 10.83 8.81 50.56
CA ASP A 163 10.46 10.17 50.95
C ASP A 163 9.84 10.24 52.34
N VAL A 164 8.89 9.36 52.67
CA VAL A 164 8.36 9.24 54.05
C VAL A 164 9.46 8.89 55.05
N GLU A 165 10.48 8.11 54.66
CA GLU A 165 11.65 7.91 55.50
C GLU A 165 12.55 9.16 55.63
N ARG A 166 12.70 9.98 54.59
CA ARG A 166 13.43 11.26 54.64
C ARG A 166 12.73 12.19 55.64
N GLU A 167 11.43 12.42 55.47
CA GLU A 167 10.59 13.19 56.38
C GLU A 167 10.65 12.68 57.83
N LYS A 168 10.56 11.35 58.03
CA LYS A 168 10.68 10.73 59.36
C LYS A 168 12.03 11.00 60.02
N ARG A 169 13.14 10.94 59.26
CA ARG A 169 14.49 11.26 59.78
C ARG A 169 14.57 12.74 60.18
N ASP A 170 14.03 13.64 59.38
CA ASP A 170 14.04 15.07 59.69
C ASP A 170 13.11 15.46 60.86
N LEU A 171 11.95 14.83 60.98
CA LEU A 171 11.09 14.97 62.16
C LEU A 171 11.78 14.46 63.44
N ILE A 172 12.52 13.35 63.37
CA ILE A 172 13.34 12.87 64.51
C ILE A 172 14.46 13.86 64.85
N ASN A 173 15.10 14.48 63.85
CA ASN A 173 16.11 15.53 64.06
C ASN A 173 15.49 16.77 64.75
N VAL A 174 14.29 17.20 64.33
CA VAL A 174 13.56 18.32 64.95
C VAL A 174 13.13 17.99 66.38
N ILE A 175 12.57 16.80 66.63
CA ILE A 175 12.21 16.34 67.98
C ILE A 175 13.44 16.28 68.90
N SER A 176 14.59 15.85 68.37
CA SER A 176 15.84 15.79 69.14
C SER A 176 16.35 17.18 69.52
N ARG A 177 16.24 18.18 68.63
CA ARG A 177 16.55 19.59 68.93
C ARG A 177 15.59 20.16 69.97
N LEU A 178 14.27 20.08 69.75
CA LEU A 178 13.26 20.58 70.70
C LEU A 178 13.40 19.96 72.10
N LYS A 179 13.85 18.70 72.19
CA LYS A 179 14.17 18.03 73.46
C LYS A 179 15.44 18.57 74.11
N GLN A 180 16.47 18.88 73.33
CA GLN A 180 17.70 19.54 73.80
C GLN A 180 17.37 20.95 74.31
N ASP A 181 16.72 21.77 73.49
CA ASP A 181 16.27 23.13 73.82
C ASP A 181 15.43 23.14 75.12
N GLY A 182 14.50 22.19 75.26
CA GLY A 182 13.71 22.01 76.48
C GLY A 182 14.55 21.65 77.71
N SER A 183 15.57 20.79 77.57
CA SER A 183 16.48 20.46 78.67
C SER A 183 17.40 21.62 79.08
N GLU A 184 17.75 22.48 78.13
CA GLU A 184 18.50 23.72 78.39
C GLU A 184 17.61 24.75 79.12
N CYS A 185 16.35 24.90 78.71
CA CYS A 185 15.37 25.72 79.43
C CYS A 185 15.14 25.22 80.86
N ASP A 186 15.01 23.91 81.09
CA ASP A 186 14.89 23.33 82.43
C ASP A 186 16.17 23.56 83.28
N ALA A 187 17.36 23.51 82.67
CA ALA A 187 18.61 23.84 83.34
C ALA A 187 18.66 25.33 83.73
N GLU A 188 18.33 26.24 82.82
CA GLU A 188 18.24 27.69 83.09
C GLU A 188 17.25 27.98 84.22
N ILE A 189 16.04 27.42 84.16
CA ILE A 189 15.01 27.54 85.20
C ILE A 189 15.55 27.08 86.57
N ASN A 190 16.33 26.00 86.62
CA ASN A 190 16.91 25.51 87.87
C ASN A 190 18.09 26.36 88.37
N THR A 191 18.92 26.92 87.51
CA THR A 191 19.95 27.91 87.92
C THR A 191 19.31 29.20 88.44
N LEU A 192 18.31 29.74 87.75
CA LEU A 192 17.57 30.93 88.18
C LEU A 192 16.87 30.70 89.53
N ARG A 193 16.30 29.52 89.77
CA ARG A 193 15.75 29.12 91.08
C ARG A 193 16.83 29.05 92.17
N SER A 194 18.04 28.59 91.85
CA SER A 194 19.17 28.56 92.78
C SER A 194 19.63 29.97 93.13
N ASN A 195 19.91 30.80 92.13
CA ASN A 195 20.37 32.18 92.29
C ASN A 195 19.34 33.03 93.06
N LEU A 196 18.04 32.81 92.83
CA LEU A 196 16.95 33.47 93.56
C LEU A 196 16.86 33.00 95.02
N LYS A 197 17.23 31.75 95.33
CA LYS A 197 17.33 31.24 96.71
C LYS A 197 18.55 31.82 97.42
N GLU A 198 19.68 31.92 96.72
CA GLU A 198 20.93 32.51 97.19
C GLU A 198 20.78 34.00 97.49
N ALA A 199 20.30 34.80 96.54
CA ALA A 199 20.03 36.23 96.73
C ALA A 199 19.01 36.51 97.86
N ARG A 200 18.08 35.58 98.15
CA ARG A 200 17.19 35.67 99.33
C ARG A 200 17.92 35.41 100.66
N ALA A 201 18.90 34.51 100.67
CA ALA A 201 19.76 34.28 101.84
C ALA A 201 20.69 35.48 102.06
N GLU A 202 21.36 35.96 101.02
CA GLU A 202 22.18 37.18 101.05
C GLU A 202 21.37 38.40 101.52
N HIS A 203 20.15 38.60 101.00
CA HIS A 203 19.29 39.70 101.42
C HIS A 203 18.91 39.58 102.91
N SER A 204 18.62 38.38 103.41
CA SER A 204 18.37 38.15 104.83
C SER A 204 19.61 38.41 105.71
N GLU A 205 20.81 38.14 105.20
CA GLU A 205 22.06 38.46 105.90
C GLU A 205 22.34 39.96 105.87
N LEU A 206 22.17 40.61 104.72
CA LEU A 206 22.31 42.06 104.55
C LEU A 206 21.30 42.84 105.39
N GLU A 207 20.06 42.36 105.55
CA GLU A 207 19.12 42.93 106.53
C GLU A 207 19.64 42.84 107.97
N SER A 208 20.26 41.71 108.35
CA SER A 208 20.84 41.53 109.68
C SER A 208 22.00 42.51 109.89
N ARG A 209 22.95 42.55 108.94
CA ARG A 209 24.08 43.49 108.93
C ARG A 209 23.62 44.95 108.88
N PHE A 210 22.53 45.27 108.18
CA PHE A 210 21.97 46.63 108.16
C PHE A 210 21.36 47.04 109.50
N ARG A 211 20.70 46.12 110.22
CA ARG A 211 20.20 46.40 111.60
C ARG A 211 21.35 46.66 112.57
N GLU A 212 22.46 45.93 112.43
CA GLU A 212 23.70 46.13 113.18
C GLU A 212 24.37 47.47 112.83
N VAL A 213 24.63 47.73 111.54
CA VAL A 213 25.22 49.00 111.07
C VAL A 213 24.36 50.19 111.46
N ARG A 214 23.03 50.12 111.36
CA ARG A 214 22.11 51.20 111.76
C ARG A 214 22.20 51.56 113.25
N ALA A 215 22.62 50.64 114.12
CA ALA A 215 22.92 50.92 115.52
C ALA A 215 24.27 51.66 115.70
N THR A 216 25.25 51.40 114.83
CA THR A 216 26.51 52.18 114.79
C THR A 216 26.33 53.55 114.12
N GLU A 217 25.47 53.65 113.10
CA GLU A 217 25.26 54.84 112.27
C GLU A 217 24.63 56.00 113.06
N THR A 218 23.91 55.70 114.14
CA THR A 218 23.50 56.72 115.13
C THR A 218 24.67 57.51 115.73
N SER A 219 25.91 57.03 115.61
CA SER A 219 27.13 57.74 116.01
C SER A 219 27.83 58.50 114.87
N THR A 220 27.50 58.27 113.59
CA THR A 220 28.26 58.79 112.43
C THR A 220 27.46 59.69 111.48
N LYS A 221 26.16 59.90 111.74
CA LYS A 221 25.24 60.71 110.90
C LYS A 221 25.67 62.14 110.57
N LEU A 222 26.59 62.74 111.32
CA LEU A 222 27.14 64.07 111.02
C LEU A 222 28.24 64.04 109.95
N GLU A 223 28.89 62.90 109.75
CA GLU A 223 29.96 62.72 108.76
C GLU A 223 29.44 62.14 107.44
N SER A 224 28.35 61.36 107.47
CA SER A 224 27.77 60.75 106.27
C SER A 224 27.10 61.75 105.33
N LEU A 225 26.46 62.82 105.83
CA LEU A 225 25.74 63.81 105.03
C LEU A 225 26.67 64.58 104.07
N THR A 226 27.90 64.90 104.48
CA THR A 226 28.91 65.54 103.64
C THR A 226 29.47 64.58 102.59
N GLN A 227 29.64 63.29 102.93
CA GLN A 227 30.10 62.27 101.97
C GLN A 227 29.03 61.96 100.91
N GLN A 228 27.76 61.89 101.29
CA GLN A 228 26.62 61.64 100.38
C GLN A 228 26.51 62.70 99.28
N LEU A 229 26.75 63.98 99.60
CA LEU A 229 26.69 65.08 98.62
C LEU A 229 27.79 64.94 97.55
N SER A 230 29.00 64.54 97.95
CA SER A 230 30.12 64.30 97.02
C SER A 230 29.87 63.10 96.10
N LEU A 231 29.34 62.00 96.65
CA LEU A 231 29.01 60.81 95.86
C LEU A 231 27.92 61.11 94.82
N ALA A 232 26.83 61.77 95.22
CA ALA A 232 25.74 62.13 94.33
C ALA A 232 26.19 63.01 93.14
N GLN A 233 27.17 63.91 93.34
CA GLN A 233 27.76 64.69 92.24
C GLN A 233 28.49 63.78 91.24
N SER A 234 29.35 62.88 91.72
CA SER A 234 30.09 61.93 90.87
C SER A 234 29.17 60.95 90.12
N GLU A 235 28.05 60.55 90.70
CA GLU A 235 27.05 59.71 90.05
C GLU A 235 26.31 60.45 88.93
N VAL A 236 25.97 61.73 89.14
CA VAL A 236 25.36 62.57 88.09
C VAL A 236 26.34 62.77 86.92
N GLU A 237 27.63 62.96 87.18
CA GLU A 237 28.65 63.05 86.12
C GLU A 237 28.77 61.73 85.33
N ARG A 238 28.85 60.58 86.04
CA ARG A 238 28.88 59.24 85.42
C ARG A 238 27.64 58.97 84.56
N VAL A 239 26.44 59.24 85.07
CA VAL A 239 25.19 59.02 84.34
C VAL A 239 25.07 59.92 83.11
N ASN A 240 25.58 61.16 83.15
CA ASN A 240 25.64 62.02 81.96
C ASN A 240 26.65 61.49 80.91
N ALA A 241 27.79 60.92 81.33
CA ALA A 241 28.73 60.26 80.43
C ALA A 241 28.13 59.00 79.77
N GLU A 242 27.39 58.19 80.54
CA GLU A 242 26.68 57.02 80.03
C GLU A 242 25.53 57.40 79.09
N LEU A 243 24.77 58.47 79.40
CA LEU A 243 23.71 58.97 78.54
C LEU A 243 24.24 59.55 77.20
N THR A 244 25.35 60.28 77.24
CA THR A 244 25.97 60.85 76.03
C THR A 244 26.59 59.76 75.14
N THR A 245 27.32 58.81 75.71
CA THR A 245 27.85 57.66 74.95
C THR A 245 26.75 56.81 74.34
N LYS A 246 25.66 56.52 75.07
CA LYS A 246 24.49 55.81 74.50
C LYS A 246 23.78 56.61 73.42
N SER A 247 23.65 57.93 73.57
CA SER A 247 23.11 58.81 72.52
C SER A 247 23.96 58.76 71.24
N GLU A 248 25.28 58.76 71.37
CA GLU A 248 26.19 58.56 70.24
C GLU A 248 26.09 57.17 69.62
N GLU A 249 26.00 56.09 70.42
CA GLU A 249 25.80 54.72 69.93
C GLU A 249 24.51 54.60 69.11
N TYR A 250 23.38 55.10 69.62
CA TYR A 250 22.12 55.12 68.87
C TYR A 250 22.21 56.00 67.61
N GLY A 251 22.97 57.10 67.65
CA GLY A 251 23.27 57.92 66.47
C GLY A 251 24.11 57.17 65.42
N LYS A 252 25.14 56.43 65.84
CA LYS A 252 25.99 55.58 64.99
C LYS A 252 25.18 54.42 64.40
N TYR A 253 24.41 53.71 65.22
CA TYR A 253 23.51 52.63 64.80
C TYR A 253 22.47 53.11 63.77
N ARG A 254 21.80 54.24 64.02
CA ARG A 254 20.81 54.80 63.09
C ARG A 254 21.44 55.16 61.73
N ARG A 255 22.63 55.75 61.72
CA ARG A 255 23.37 56.04 60.47
C ARG A 255 23.78 54.76 59.74
N ALA A 256 24.26 53.74 60.47
CA ALA A 256 24.61 52.44 59.90
C ALA A 256 23.39 51.74 59.27
N LYS A 257 22.26 51.65 59.98
CA LYS A 257 21.03 51.08 59.43
C LYS A 257 20.43 51.88 58.28
N GLN A 258 20.55 53.21 58.30
CA GLN A 258 20.17 54.02 57.13
C GLN A 258 21.08 53.75 55.91
N ALA A 259 22.38 53.56 56.11
CA ALA A 259 23.31 53.21 55.05
C ALA A 259 23.07 51.78 54.50
N GLU A 260 22.80 50.81 55.37
CA GLU A 260 22.37 49.46 54.98
C GLU A 260 21.09 49.50 54.13
N LEU A 261 20.05 50.23 54.57
CA LEU A 261 18.80 50.38 53.83
C LEU A 261 19.01 51.02 52.45
N VAL A 262 19.85 52.05 52.35
CA VAL A 262 20.17 52.70 51.07
C VAL A 262 20.97 51.76 50.17
N ALA A 263 21.91 50.96 50.70
CA ALA A 263 22.66 49.97 49.93
C ALA A 263 21.76 48.83 49.42
N VAL A 264 20.85 48.31 50.25
CA VAL A 264 19.85 47.31 49.85
C VAL A 264 18.89 47.87 48.81
N GLN A 265 18.42 49.12 48.96
CA GLN A 265 17.57 49.76 47.95
C GLN A 265 18.30 49.97 46.62
N ALA A 266 19.58 50.34 46.64
CA ALA A 266 20.40 50.46 45.43
C ALA A 266 20.57 49.10 44.73
N SER A 267 20.86 48.04 45.49
CA SER A 267 20.96 46.67 44.97
C SER A 267 19.64 46.15 44.39
N LEU A 268 18.51 46.43 45.05
CA LEU A 268 17.17 46.09 44.55
C LEU A 268 16.85 46.82 43.24
N ASN A 269 17.21 48.11 43.14
CA ASN A 269 17.03 48.90 41.92
C ASN A 269 17.88 48.34 40.76
N ASP A 270 19.15 48.04 41.01
CA ASP A 270 20.06 47.43 40.02
C ASP A 270 19.55 46.06 39.54
N MET A 271 19.19 45.16 40.46
CA MET A 271 18.62 43.85 40.10
C MET A 271 17.28 43.98 39.34
N THR A 272 16.49 45.02 39.60
CA THR A 272 15.26 45.33 38.85
C THR A 272 15.57 45.84 37.43
N GLN A 273 16.63 46.65 37.27
CA GLN A 273 17.11 47.11 35.97
C GLN A 273 17.71 45.97 35.14
N ASN A 274 18.47 45.07 35.78
CA ASN A 274 19.04 43.87 35.16
C ASN A 274 17.94 42.86 34.77
N TYR A 275 16.91 42.67 35.60
CA TYR A 275 15.76 41.85 35.25
C TYR A 275 14.94 42.44 34.08
N SER A 276 14.63 43.75 34.10
CA SER A 276 13.82 44.38 33.05
C SER A 276 14.55 44.43 31.69
N SER A 277 15.87 44.67 31.68
CA SER A 277 16.69 44.58 30.47
C SER A 277 16.80 43.14 29.95
N SER A 278 17.04 42.15 30.82
CA SER A 278 17.03 40.73 30.44
C SER A 278 15.66 40.26 29.92
N GLN A 279 14.56 40.79 30.46
CA GLN A 279 13.22 40.49 29.97
C GLN A 279 12.96 41.13 28.59
N ALA A 280 13.54 42.32 28.33
CA ALA A 280 13.48 42.96 27.02
C ALA A 280 14.27 42.17 25.96
N THR A 281 15.48 41.69 26.28
CA THR A 281 16.27 40.84 25.36
C THR A 281 15.59 39.51 25.10
N LEU A 282 14.95 38.90 26.11
CA LEU A 282 14.18 37.66 25.95
C LEU A 282 12.99 37.87 25.00
N LYS A 283 12.22 38.96 25.17
CA LYS A 283 11.11 39.31 24.27
C LYS A 283 11.58 39.60 22.84
N ALA A 284 12.71 40.29 22.68
CA ALA A 284 13.31 40.53 21.35
C ALA A 284 13.76 39.22 20.67
N LEU A 285 14.36 38.30 21.43
CA LEU A 285 14.74 36.97 20.93
C LEU A 285 13.51 36.13 20.54
N GLN A 286 12.44 36.16 21.34
CA GLN A 286 11.17 35.52 21.00
C GLN A 286 10.56 36.09 19.70
N ALA A 287 10.55 37.41 19.52
CA ALA A 287 10.07 38.04 18.29
C ALA A 287 10.96 37.71 17.07
N SER A 288 12.26 37.59 17.25
CA SER A 288 13.19 37.12 16.22
C SER A 288 12.90 35.65 15.86
N HIS A 289 12.69 34.79 16.85
CA HIS A 289 12.38 33.38 16.63
C HIS A 289 11.05 33.19 15.90
N THR A 290 9.97 33.89 16.29
CA THR A 290 8.68 33.77 15.58
C THR A 290 8.78 34.29 14.15
N SER A 291 9.56 35.35 13.90
CA SER A 291 9.86 35.82 12.53
C SER A 291 10.62 34.76 11.71
N GLN A 292 11.66 34.14 12.28
CA GLN A 292 12.41 33.06 11.64
C GLN A 292 11.56 31.81 11.39
N THR A 293 10.71 31.41 12.35
CA THR A 293 9.75 30.31 12.15
C THR A 293 8.79 30.62 11.01
N HIS A 294 8.26 31.84 10.93
CA HIS A 294 7.36 32.24 9.85
C HIS A 294 8.06 32.26 8.47
N GLN A 295 9.30 32.75 8.40
CA GLN A 295 10.13 32.68 7.18
C GLN A 295 10.41 31.23 6.76
N LEU A 296 10.69 30.34 7.72
CA LEU A 296 10.90 28.91 7.46
C LEU A 296 9.62 28.24 6.95
N THR A 297 8.45 28.53 7.53
CA THR A 297 7.17 28.04 7.02
C THR A 297 6.90 28.54 5.60
N GLN A 298 7.13 29.83 5.31
CA GLN A 298 7.02 30.37 3.94
C GLN A 298 8.01 29.76 2.95
N ALA A 299 9.19 29.33 3.41
CA ALA A 299 10.16 28.62 2.58
C ALA A 299 9.71 27.18 2.30
N LEU A 300 9.16 26.49 3.30
CA LEU A 300 8.61 25.14 3.14
C LEU A 300 7.39 25.12 2.20
N THR A 301 6.46 26.08 2.30
CA THR A 301 5.33 26.16 1.35
C THR A 301 5.85 26.40 -0.07
N LYS A 302 6.80 27.32 -0.27
CA LYS A 302 7.42 27.55 -1.59
C LYS A 302 8.11 26.30 -2.15
N VAL A 303 8.75 25.48 -1.30
CA VAL A 303 9.34 24.20 -1.72
C VAL A 303 8.26 23.20 -2.12
N GLN A 304 7.13 23.16 -1.39
CA GLN A 304 5.97 22.33 -1.76
C GLN A 304 5.33 22.82 -3.07
N ASP A 305 5.13 24.13 -3.25
CA ASP A 305 4.59 24.75 -4.46
C ASP A 305 5.47 24.45 -5.69
N LEU A 306 6.79 24.62 -5.56
CA LEU A 306 7.76 24.33 -6.63
C LEU A 306 7.85 22.83 -6.93
N ASN A 307 7.75 21.96 -5.92
CA ASN A 307 7.72 20.52 -6.12
C ASN A 307 6.40 20.06 -6.78
N GLY A 308 5.28 20.74 -6.50
CA GLY A 308 4.02 20.57 -7.21
C GLY A 308 4.15 20.98 -8.68
N GLN A 309 4.67 22.17 -8.95
CA GLN A 309 4.93 22.65 -10.31
C GLN A 309 5.90 21.76 -11.09
N LEU A 310 6.91 21.18 -10.42
CA LEU A 310 7.83 20.22 -11.04
C LEU A 310 7.10 18.91 -11.38
N ALA A 311 6.29 18.36 -10.47
CA ALA A 311 5.49 17.17 -10.73
C ALA A 311 4.45 17.39 -11.83
N GLU A 312 3.84 18.58 -11.92
CA GLU A 312 2.97 18.98 -13.04
C GLU A 312 3.74 19.06 -14.36
N GLN A 313 4.95 19.63 -14.37
CA GLN A 313 5.80 19.68 -15.57
C GLN A 313 6.24 18.28 -16.01
N GLU A 314 6.71 17.44 -15.09
CA GLU A 314 7.04 16.03 -15.34
C GLU A 314 5.83 15.25 -15.86
N ALA A 315 4.64 15.48 -15.32
CA ALA A 315 3.40 14.92 -15.84
C ALA A 315 3.13 15.40 -17.29
N THR A 316 3.23 16.71 -17.59
CA THR A 316 3.05 17.20 -18.96
C THR A 316 4.08 16.62 -19.93
N TYR A 317 5.37 16.62 -19.58
CA TYR A 317 6.41 16.00 -20.40
C TYR A 317 6.23 14.49 -20.56
N SER A 318 5.65 13.78 -19.57
CA SER A 318 5.27 12.38 -19.73
C SER A 318 4.14 12.20 -20.76
N THR A 319 3.16 13.12 -20.81
CA THR A 319 2.08 13.07 -21.81
C THR A 319 2.56 13.46 -23.21
N GLU A 320 3.46 14.45 -23.32
CA GLU A 320 4.09 14.86 -24.58
C GLU A 320 5.01 13.77 -25.13
N THR A 321 5.88 13.17 -24.31
CA THR A 321 6.71 12.04 -24.76
C THR A 321 5.87 10.83 -25.13
N ASN A 322 4.73 10.58 -24.49
CA ASN A 322 3.79 9.52 -24.87
C ASN A 322 3.00 9.84 -26.16
N SER A 323 2.67 11.10 -26.44
CA SER A 323 2.04 11.49 -27.72
C SER A 323 3.04 11.45 -28.88
N LEU A 324 4.28 11.87 -28.65
CA LEU A 324 5.40 11.73 -29.60
C LEU A 324 5.73 10.26 -29.90
N ARG A 325 5.77 9.38 -28.88
CA ARG A 325 5.93 7.92 -29.09
C ARG A 325 4.85 7.35 -30.00
N ARG A 326 3.57 7.68 -29.75
CA ARG A 326 2.45 7.26 -30.61
C ARG A 326 2.53 7.81 -32.03
N LEU A 327 3.00 9.06 -32.20
CA LEU A 327 3.24 9.63 -33.53
C LEU A 327 4.36 8.88 -34.27
N ILE A 328 5.46 8.55 -33.59
CA ILE A 328 6.56 7.74 -34.15
C ILE A 328 6.05 6.34 -34.52
N GLU A 329 5.28 5.68 -33.66
CA GLU A 329 4.66 4.38 -33.92
C GLU A 329 3.77 4.38 -35.17
N VAL A 330 2.96 5.44 -35.36
CA VAL A 330 2.13 5.63 -36.58
C VAL A 330 2.99 5.93 -37.82
N LEU A 331 4.09 6.68 -37.68
CA LEU A 331 5.02 6.95 -38.79
C LEU A 331 5.80 5.69 -39.18
N GLU A 332 6.26 4.89 -38.22
CA GLU A 332 6.88 3.58 -38.47
C GLU A 332 5.89 2.60 -39.11
N ALA A 333 4.63 2.56 -38.66
CA ALA A 333 3.60 1.72 -39.28
C ALA A 333 3.34 2.13 -40.73
N ARG A 334 3.31 3.44 -41.02
CA ARG A 334 3.21 3.97 -42.38
C ARG A 334 4.46 3.67 -43.22
N GLU A 335 5.65 3.73 -42.64
CA GLU A 335 6.91 3.38 -43.32
C GLU A 335 6.97 1.89 -43.64
N LYS A 336 6.52 1.02 -42.72
CA LYS A 336 6.36 -0.42 -42.95
C LYS A 336 5.37 -0.66 -44.08
N GLN A 337 4.17 -0.09 -44.05
CA GLN A 337 3.19 -0.17 -45.15
C GLN A 337 3.73 0.34 -46.49
N ALA A 338 4.55 1.40 -46.50
CA ALA A 338 5.19 1.89 -47.72
C ALA A 338 6.26 0.92 -48.24
N LYS A 339 7.04 0.29 -47.36
CA LYS A 339 7.98 -0.79 -47.70
C LYS A 339 7.25 -2.02 -48.22
N ASP A 340 6.24 -2.52 -47.51
CA ASP A 340 5.40 -3.64 -47.93
C ASP A 340 4.82 -3.41 -49.34
N PHE A 341 4.33 -2.19 -49.62
CA PHE A 341 3.82 -1.80 -50.93
C PHE A 341 4.92 -1.76 -52.01
N VAL A 342 6.11 -1.25 -51.71
CA VAL A 342 7.26 -1.27 -52.62
C VAL A 342 7.75 -2.70 -52.88
N GLU A 343 7.93 -3.54 -51.85
CA GLU A 343 8.31 -4.95 -51.99
C GLU A 343 7.28 -5.75 -52.79
N ASN A 344 5.99 -5.45 -52.64
CA ASN A 344 4.93 -6.04 -53.47
C ASN A 344 5.05 -5.60 -54.94
N MET A 345 5.24 -4.30 -55.21
CA MET A 345 5.48 -3.82 -56.57
C MET A 345 6.76 -4.40 -57.17
N GLU A 346 7.87 -4.47 -56.43
CA GLU A 346 9.14 -5.05 -56.89
C GLU A 346 8.98 -6.53 -57.22
N ARG A 347 8.17 -7.28 -56.44
CA ARG A 347 7.84 -8.68 -56.72
C ARG A 347 6.95 -8.84 -57.95
N ASP A 348 5.97 -7.96 -58.15
CA ASP A 348 5.13 -7.94 -59.35
C ASP A 348 5.94 -7.56 -60.60
N TRP A 349 6.87 -6.61 -60.49
CA TRP A 349 7.83 -6.24 -61.54
C TRP A 349 8.80 -7.38 -61.86
N ALA A 350 9.35 -8.05 -60.85
CA ALA A 350 10.21 -9.22 -61.03
C ALA A 350 9.46 -10.35 -61.73
N GLY A 351 8.22 -10.67 -61.30
CA GLY A 351 7.37 -11.65 -61.96
C GLY A 351 6.88 -11.22 -63.35
N LEU A 352 6.77 -9.91 -63.64
CA LEU A 352 6.56 -9.41 -65.01
C LEU A 352 7.82 -9.59 -65.87
N GLY A 353 9.01 -9.37 -65.30
CA GLY A 353 10.31 -9.60 -65.92
C GLY A 353 10.52 -11.07 -66.26
N GLU A 354 10.31 -11.98 -65.31
CA GLU A 354 10.39 -13.44 -65.54
C GLU A 354 9.45 -13.88 -66.66
N ARG A 355 8.18 -13.44 -66.65
CA ARG A 355 7.24 -13.69 -67.77
C ARG A 355 7.60 -12.97 -69.07
N ALA A 356 8.46 -11.96 -69.06
CA ALA A 356 8.99 -11.34 -70.27
C ALA A 356 10.18 -12.16 -70.81
N ASP A 357 11.08 -12.60 -69.93
CA ASP A 357 12.21 -13.47 -70.24
C ASP A 357 11.75 -14.86 -70.72
N GLU A 358 10.70 -15.44 -70.15
CA GLU A 358 10.05 -16.66 -70.66
C GLU A 358 9.53 -16.49 -72.10
N ARG A 359 8.90 -15.34 -72.38
CA ARG A 359 8.39 -15.00 -73.72
C ARG A 359 9.54 -14.73 -74.68
N GLU A 360 10.59 -14.04 -74.26
CA GLU A 360 11.76 -13.82 -75.12
C GLU A 360 12.53 -15.12 -75.34
N ALA A 361 12.66 -15.99 -74.34
CA ALA A 361 13.29 -17.31 -74.46
C ALA A 361 12.52 -18.24 -75.39
N SER A 362 11.18 -18.26 -75.31
CA SER A 362 10.33 -19.03 -76.24
C SER A 362 10.36 -18.45 -77.65
N LEU A 363 10.28 -17.12 -77.82
CA LEU A 363 10.46 -16.47 -79.13
C LEU A 363 11.87 -16.69 -79.71
N ARG A 364 12.93 -16.62 -78.90
CA ARG A 364 14.30 -16.95 -79.29
C ARG A 364 14.39 -18.43 -79.70
N ALA A 365 13.76 -19.35 -78.97
CA ALA A 365 13.71 -20.76 -79.31
C ALA A 365 12.91 -21.04 -80.60
N ASP A 366 11.86 -20.27 -80.89
CA ASP A 366 11.11 -20.37 -82.14
C ASP A 366 11.86 -19.75 -83.32
N ILE A 367 12.58 -18.63 -83.12
CA ILE A 367 13.53 -18.08 -84.10
C ILE A 367 14.68 -19.06 -84.35
N GLU A 368 15.16 -19.77 -83.33
CA GLU A 368 16.19 -20.80 -83.44
C GLU A 368 15.68 -22.02 -84.24
N LYS A 369 14.43 -22.44 -84.03
CA LYS A 369 13.75 -23.47 -84.86
C LYS A 369 13.56 -22.97 -86.29
N GLU A 370 13.11 -21.74 -86.49
CA GLU A 370 12.88 -21.18 -87.82
C GLU A 370 14.19 -21.01 -88.58
N LYS A 371 15.27 -20.53 -87.94
CA LYS A 371 16.62 -20.52 -88.52
C LYS A 371 17.08 -21.92 -88.91
N LYS A 372 16.91 -22.93 -88.06
CA LYS A 372 17.25 -24.32 -88.39
C LYS A 372 16.40 -24.89 -89.53
N ALA A 373 15.13 -24.49 -89.63
CA ALA A 373 14.26 -24.82 -90.76
C ALA A 373 14.66 -24.08 -92.05
N ARG A 374 15.06 -22.80 -91.95
CA ARG A 374 15.60 -22.00 -93.05
C ARG A 374 16.93 -22.55 -93.53
N GLU A 375 17.89 -22.86 -92.65
CA GLU A 375 19.14 -23.55 -93.02
C GLU A 375 18.88 -24.89 -93.71
N GLN A 376 17.87 -25.65 -93.28
CA GLN A 376 17.48 -26.91 -93.94
C GLN A 376 16.76 -26.67 -95.27
N ALA A 377 16.11 -25.52 -95.47
CA ALA A 377 15.54 -25.11 -96.74
C ALA A 377 16.62 -24.55 -97.69
N GLU A 378 17.57 -23.77 -97.17
CA GLU A 378 18.73 -23.22 -97.87
C GLU A 378 19.66 -24.34 -98.34
N LYS A 379 19.96 -25.33 -97.48
CA LYS A 379 20.69 -26.55 -97.92
C LYS A 379 19.93 -27.34 -98.99
N LYS A 380 18.60 -27.22 -99.08
CA LYS A 380 17.80 -27.78 -100.19
C LYS A 380 17.77 -26.86 -101.41
N THR A 381 17.79 -25.53 -101.26
CA THR A 381 17.89 -24.61 -102.40
C THR A 381 19.30 -24.61 -102.98
N GLU A 382 20.37 -24.71 -102.21
CA GLU A 382 21.73 -24.96 -102.72
C GLU A 382 21.79 -26.28 -103.51
N GLN A 383 21.17 -27.36 -103.00
CA GLN A 383 21.05 -28.63 -103.73
C GLN A 383 20.23 -28.49 -105.03
N LEU A 384 19.19 -27.65 -105.03
CA LEU A 384 18.38 -27.36 -106.21
C LEU A 384 19.04 -26.35 -107.17
N GLU A 385 19.87 -25.42 -106.70
CA GLU A 385 20.65 -24.48 -107.50
C GLU A 385 21.81 -25.22 -108.18
N VAL A 386 22.46 -26.17 -107.51
CA VAL A 386 23.40 -27.14 -108.13
C VAL A 386 22.71 -28.06 -109.17
N VAL A 387 21.37 -28.05 -109.24
CA VAL A 387 20.56 -28.66 -110.31
C VAL A 387 20.08 -27.62 -111.33
N LEU A 388 19.78 -26.38 -110.92
CA LEU A 388 19.26 -25.30 -111.78
C LEU A 388 20.35 -24.64 -112.63
N ASP A 389 21.57 -24.51 -112.09
CA ASP A 389 22.75 -23.97 -112.77
C ASP A 389 23.23 -24.93 -113.88
N LYS A 390 22.83 -26.21 -113.80
CA LYS A 390 22.94 -27.19 -114.91
C LYS A 390 21.87 -27.04 -115.99
N MET A 391 20.94 -26.10 -115.84
CA MET A 391 19.80 -25.87 -116.75
C MET A 391 19.65 -24.40 -117.20
N GLY A 392 20.63 -23.52 -116.90
CA GLY A 392 20.53 -22.09 -117.19
C GLY A 392 20.82 -21.69 -118.65
N ARG A 393 19.77 -21.50 -119.49
CA ARG A 393 19.82 -20.66 -120.72
C ARG A 393 18.47 -20.01 -121.10
N GLY A 394 18.28 -18.75 -120.69
CA GLY A 394 17.27 -17.79 -121.24
C GLY A 394 15.80 -17.98 -120.79
N GLU A 395 14.89 -17.01 -120.98
CA GLU A 395 15.04 -15.57 -121.27
C GLU A 395 13.73 -14.79 -121.00
N LEU A 396 13.81 -13.60 -120.35
CA LEU A 396 12.87 -12.45 -120.49
C LEU A 396 11.38 -12.62 -119.95
N PRO A 397 10.42 -11.64 -120.06
CA PRO A 397 10.22 -10.60 -119.00
C PRO A 397 8.76 -10.08 -118.69
N ILE A 398 8.66 -9.04 -117.81
CA ILE A 398 7.58 -8.00 -117.58
C ILE A 398 6.20 -8.37 -116.91
N PRO A 399 5.34 -7.40 -116.45
CA PRO A 399 4.50 -7.55 -115.21
C PRO A 399 2.97 -7.32 -115.37
N GLY A 400 2.20 -7.28 -114.27
CA GLY A 400 0.77 -6.90 -114.29
C GLY A 400 0.08 -6.55 -112.93
N ARG A 401 -0.90 -5.64 -112.97
CA ARG A 401 -1.75 -5.10 -111.87
C ARG A 401 -2.95 -6.02 -111.50
N GLY A 402 -3.60 -5.78 -110.33
CA GLY A 402 -5.08 -5.86 -110.24
C GLY A 402 -5.75 -6.04 -108.85
N ALA A 403 -6.85 -5.28 -108.61
CA ALA A 403 -8.03 -5.49 -107.71
C ALA A 403 -7.85 -6.01 -106.24
N VAL A 404 -8.42 -5.43 -105.16
CA VAL A 404 -9.80 -5.00 -104.78
C VAL A 404 -10.72 -6.13 -104.26
N GLY A 405 -11.13 -6.06 -102.97
CA GLY A 405 -12.16 -6.92 -102.32
C GLY A 405 -12.30 -6.69 -100.79
N THR A 406 -13.51 -6.79 -100.23
CA THR A 406 -13.91 -6.55 -98.80
C THR A 406 -14.82 -7.73 -98.30
N PRO A 407 -15.56 -7.77 -97.14
CA PRO A 407 -15.87 -6.76 -96.08
C PRO A 407 -16.04 -7.22 -94.58
N SER A 408 -16.45 -6.28 -93.70
CA SER A 408 -17.01 -6.46 -92.31
C SER A 408 -16.02 -6.92 -91.20
N ARG A 409 -16.16 -6.62 -89.89
CA ARG A 409 -17.13 -5.95 -88.96
C ARG A 409 -16.43 -5.73 -87.57
N ARG A 410 -16.88 -5.06 -86.49
CA ARG A 410 -18.00 -4.16 -86.07
C ARG A 410 -17.63 -3.52 -84.69
N THR A 411 -18.23 -2.37 -84.28
CA THR A 411 -18.33 -1.79 -82.89
C THR A 411 -17.02 -1.48 -82.12
N SER A 412 -16.70 -0.29 -81.59
CA SER A 412 -17.41 0.82 -80.88
C SER A 412 -17.27 0.75 -79.34
N GLY A 413 -16.54 1.69 -78.71
CA GLY A 413 -16.64 1.94 -77.26
C GLY A 413 -15.59 2.85 -76.60
N VAL A 414 -16.05 4.01 -76.10
CA VAL A 414 -15.47 4.83 -74.99
C VAL A 414 -14.19 5.65 -75.27
N PHE A 415 -14.02 6.72 -74.48
CA PHE A 415 -13.05 7.83 -74.60
C PHE A 415 -11.91 7.75 -73.55
N ASP A 416 -10.88 8.56 -73.74
CA ASP A 416 -9.74 8.78 -72.83
C ASP A 416 -9.42 10.28 -72.68
N GLU A 417 -8.80 10.65 -71.54
CA GLU A 417 -8.27 11.98 -71.14
C GLU A 417 -9.27 13.20 -71.12
N VAL A 418 -9.03 14.33 -70.44
CA VAL A 418 -7.76 14.96 -69.96
C VAL A 418 -7.90 15.70 -68.60
N HIS A 419 -6.74 16.05 -68.01
CA HIS A 419 -6.43 16.95 -66.88
C HIS A 419 -7.35 18.17 -66.57
N ASP A 420 -7.41 18.56 -65.28
CA ASP A 420 -7.08 19.94 -64.81
C ASP A 420 -6.73 20.00 -63.28
N GLY A 421 -6.03 21.07 -62.84
CA GLY A 421 -5.91 21.57 -61.44
C GLY A 421 -5.39 20.62 -60.35
N LEU A 422 -4.08 20.47 -60.05
CA LEU A 422 -3.01 21.43 -59.67
C LEU A 422 -3.17 22.11 -58.28
N MET A 423 -2.08 22.12 -57.50
CA MET A 423 -1.97 22.71 -56.15
C MET A 423 -1.98 24.25 -56.14
N GLY A 424 -2.43 24.85 -55.04
CA GLY A 424 -2.28 26.28 -54.73
C GLY A 424 -2.03 26.53 -53.23
N LEU A 425 -0.95 27.24 -52.90
CA LEU A 425 -0.51 27.55 -51.52
C LEU A 425 -0.89 28.98 -51.10
N SER A 426 -1.18 29.22 -49.81
CA SER A 426 -0.95 30.52 -49.16
C SER A 426 -0.93 30.44 -47.61
N PRO A 427 0.26 30.40 -46.97
CA PRO A 427 0.40 30.25 -45.51
C PRO A 427 0.14 31.53 -44.67
N THR A 428 -1.05 32.15 -44.79
CA THR A 428 -1.34 33.43 -44.09
C THR A 428 -2.66 33.44 -43.29
N ILE A 429 -3.60 32.51 -43.53
CA ILE A 429 -4.94 32.52 -42.88
C ILE A 429 -5.11 31.32 -41.93
N ALA A 430 -4.18 31.19 -40.98
CA ALA A 430 -4.22 30.16 -39.92
C ALA A 430 -3.93 30.70 -38.50
N MET A 431 -3.69 32.01 -38.34
CA MET A 431 -3.25 32.64 -37.07
C MET A 431 -4.29 33.62 -36.50
N VAL A 432 -5.57 33.48 -36.86
CA VAL A 432 -6.68 34.32 -36.35
C VAL A 432 -7.84 33.45 -35.86
N SER A 433 -7.64 32.77 -34.73
CA SER A 433 -8.67 31.99 -34.03
C SER A 433 -8.52 32.01 -32.50
N LYS A 434 -7.72 32.93 -31.95
CA LYS A 434 -7.53 33.10 -30.50
C LYS A 434 -8.43 34.22 -29.97
N ALA A 435 -9.08 33.96 -28.83
CA ALA A 435 -9.87 34.90 -28.03
C ALA A 435 -11.15 35.50 -28.68
N GLN A 436 -12.22 34.70 -28.83
CA GLN A 436 -13.58 35.08 -28.41
C GLN A 436 -14.59 33.91 -28.54
N LYS A 437 -14.70 33.07 -27.48
CA LYS A 437 -15.90 32.30 -27.09
C LYS A 437 -15.63 31.44 -25.84
N SER A 438 -15.89 32.04 -24.68
CA SER A 438 -16.20 31.31 -23.46
C SER A 438 -17.06 32.20 -22.56
N GLY A 439 -18.35 32.28 -22.91
CA GLY A 439 -19.36 32.67 -21.92
C GLY A 439 -19.62 31.43 -21.07
N LYS A 440 -19.38 31.51 -19.77
CA LYS A 440 -19.62 30.40 -18.83
C LYS A 440 -21.05 29.87 -19.01
N GLY A 441 -21.21 28.55 -19.00
CA GLY A 441 -22.55 27.95 -19.13
C GLY A 441 -23.45 28.41 -17.98
N PHE A 442 -24.77 28.56 -18.19
CA PHE A 442 -25.66 28.95 -17.08
C PHE A 442 -25.52 28.04 -15.86
N THR A 443 -25.34 26.73 -16.06
CA THR A 443 -25.04 25.75 -15.01
C THR A 443 -23.69 25.95 -14.32
N GLU A 444 -22.68 26.43 -15.03
CA GLU A 444 -21.36 26.79 -14.50
C GLU A 444 -21.44 28.08 -13.68
N VAL A 445 -22.21 29.07 -14.14
CA VAL A 445 -22.51 30.31 -13.38
C VAL A 445 -23.32 29.99 -12.12
N TYR A 446 -24.27 29.05 -12.16
CA TYR A 446 -24.96 28.58 -10.96
C TYR A 446 -24.03 27.80 -10.02
N ALA A 447 -23.11 26.98 -10.54
CA ALA A 447 -22.12 26.28 -9.71
C ALA A 447 -21.17 27.26 -9.00
N ASP A 448 -20.70 28.30 -9.72
CA ASP A 448 -19.89 29.37 -9.13
C ASP A 448 -20.68 30.24 -8.15
N TYR A 449 -21.96 30.52 -8.42
CA TYR A 449 -22.85 31.22 -7.48
C TYR A 449 -23.01 30.42 -6.18
N VAL A 450 -23.24 29.10 -6.25
CA VAL A 450 -23.37 28.24 -5.07
C VAL A 450 -22.05 28.18 -4.29
N ARG A 451 -20.90 28.01 -4.97
CA ARG A 451 -19.56 28.09 -4.32
C ARG A 451 -19.34 29.43 -3.62
N LEU A 452 -19.69 30.53 -4.28
CA LEU A 452 -19.52 31.87 -3.72
C LEU A 452 -20.46 32.10 -2.52
N GLN A 453 -21.66 31.49 -2.52
CA GLN A 453 -22.55 31.50 -1.36
C GLN A 453 -22.01 30.64 -0.21
N ASP A 454 -21.50 29.42 -0.48
CA ASP A 454 -20.81 28.59 0.52
C ASP A 454 -19.60 29.32 1.14
N GLU A 455 -18.84 30.06 0.34
CA GLU A 455 -17.71 30.87 0.79
C GLU A 455 -18.15 32.09 1.61
N TYR A 456 -19.23 32.76 1.20
CA TYR A 456 -19.84 33.86 1.95
C TYR A 456 -20.38 33.40 3.31
N GLU A 457 -21.10 32.27 3.37
CA GLU A 457 -21.63 31.71 4.62
C GLU A 457 -20.50 31.28 5.56
N LYS A 458 -19.41 30.70 5.05
CA LYS A 458 -18.18 30.45 5.83
C LYS A 458 -17.56 31.74 6.37
N LYS A 459 -17.51 32.82 5.57
CA LYS A 459 -16.99 34.12 6.04
C LYS A 459 -17.90 34.79 7.07
N CYS A 460 -19.22 34.66 6.96
CA CYS A 460 -20.13 35.07 8.03
C CYS A 460 -19.89 34.28 9.33
N ALA A 461 -19.68 32.96 9.25
CA ALA A 461 -19.35 32.14 10.42
C ALA A 461 -18.00 32.51 11.05
N GLU A 462 -16.96 32.79 10.24
CA GLU A 462 -15.68 33.32 10.72
C GLU A 462 -15.84 34.67 11.43
N CYS A 463 -16.64 35.58 10.87
CA CYS A 463 -16.93 36.88 11.50
C CYS A 463 -17.66 36.72 12.84
N ILE A 464 -18.68 35.87 12.93
CA ILE A 464 -19.41 35.60 14.18
C ILE A 464 -18.49 34.97 15.24
N ASN A 465 -17.60 34.06 14.84
CA ASN A 465 -16.61 33.48 15.75
C ASN A 465 -15.61 34.53 16.26
N MET A 466 -15.18 35.46 15.39
CA MET A 466 -14.30 36.57 15.78
C MET A 466 -15.01 37.60 16.67
N GLU A 467 -16.28 37.89 16.41
CA GLU A 467 -17.12 38.77 17.22
C GLU A 467 -17.33 38.19 18.63
N SER A 468 -17.69 36.90 18.74
CA SER A 468 -17.79 36.20 20.03
C SER A 468 -16.45 36.12 20.77
N ALA A 469 -15.33 35.95 20.07
CA ALA A 469 -14.00 36.03 20.68
C ALA A 469 -13.66 37.45 21.17
N MET A 470 -14.12 38.50 20.48
CA MET A 470 -14.01 39.89 20.94
C MET A 470 -14.91 40.15 22.16
N GLU A 471 -16.13 39.62 22.21
CA GLU A 471 -17.00 39.68 23.39
C GLU A 471 -16.36 38.98 24.59
N GLU A 472 -15.77 37.80 24.41
CA GLU A 472 -15.08 37.07 25.49
C GLU A 472 -13.86 37.84 26.02
N ILE A 473 -13.11 38.50 25.13
CA ILE A 473 -11.99 39.38 25.51
C ILE A 473 -12.50 40.64 26.22
N LEU A 474 -13.59 41.25 25.76
CA LEU A 474 -14.23 42.40 26.42
C LEU A 474 -14.73 42.03 27.81
N ALA A 475 -15.40 40.89 27.98
CA ALA A 475 -15.83 40.39 29.28
C ALA A 475 -14.64 40.17 30.25
N LYS A 476 -13.53 39.60 29.77
CA LYS A 476 -12.28 39.47 30.55
C LYS A 476 -11.63 40.82 30.90
N ILE A 477 -11.83 41.85 30.07
CA ILE A 477 -11.40 43.22 30.36
C ILE A 477 -12.33 43.86 31.39
N GLU A 478 -13.66 43.73 31.26
CA GLU A 478 -14.64 44.27 32.21
C GLU A 478 -14.54 43.60 33.59
N GLU A 479 -14.29 42.29 33.66
CA GLU A 479 -13.98 41.58 34.90
C GLU A 479 -12.73 42.17 35.56
N ARG A 480 -11.63 42.36 34.81
CA ARG A 480 -10.39 42.94 35.34
C ARG A 480 -10.52 44.41 35.70
N VAL A 481 -11.31 45.19 34.97
CA VAL A 481 -11.64 46.58 35.31
C VAL A 481 -12.51 46.64 36.57
N SER A 482 -13.42 45.68 36.76
CA SER A 482 -14.22 45.52 37.98
C SER A 482 -13.34 45.16 39.18
N VAL A 483 -12.41 44.22 39.02
CA VAL A 483 -11.40 43.85 40.04
C VAL A 483 -10.47 45.03 40.36
N LEU A 484 -10.07 45.84 39.36
CA LEU A 484 -9.27 47.06 39.60
C LEU A 484 -10.09 48.16 40.30
N ARG A 485 -11.38 48.31 39.97
CA ARG A 485 -12.28 49.27 40.63
C ARG A 485 -12.57 48.87 42.08
N PHE A 486 -12.82 47.60 42.36
CA PHE A 486 -12.91 47.08 43.74
C PHE A 486 -11.55 47.19 44.45
N GLY A 487 -10.45 46.85 43.78
CA GLY A 487 -9.09 46.98 44.31
C GLY A 487 -8.76 48.39 44.78
N LEU A 488 -9.05 49.42 43.98
CA LEU A 488 -8.85 50.82 44.39
C LEU A 488 -9.70 51.23 45.61
N VAL A 489 -10.89 50.64 45.79
CA VAL A 489 -11.77 50.90 46.93
C VAL A 489 -11.29 50.16 48.19
N CYS A 490 -10.86 48.91 48.06
CA CYS A 490 -10.46 48.06 49.19
C CYS A 490 -9.02 48.32 49.67
N ILE A 491 -8.08 48.66 48.77
CA ILE A 491 -6.67 48.91 49.13
C ILE A 491 -6.51 50.27 49.82
N ASN A 492 -7.48 51.18 49.70
CA ASN A 492 -7.31 52.56 50.16
C ASN A 492 -8.58 53.18 50.79
N PRO A 493 -8.97 52.78 52.02
CA PRO A 493 -10.04 53.45 52.77
C PRO A 493 -9.74 54.95 52.99
N ASN A 494 -8.46 55.34 52.99
CA ASN A 494 -8.04 56.73 53.04
C ASN A 494 -8.40 57.52 51.78
N LEU A 495 -8.67 56.91 50.61
CA LEU A 495 -9.10 57.67 49.43
C LEU A 495 -10.49 58.30 49.61
N SER A 496 -11.36 57.69 50.42
CA SER A 496 -12.63 58.31 50.86
C SER A 496 -12.36 59.57 51.68
N LEU A 497 -11.47 59.47 52.67
CA LEU A 497 -11.03 60.58 53.51
C LEU A 497 -10.31 61.68 52.69
N TYR A 498 -9.45 61.33 51.73
CA TYR A 498 -8.81 62.30 50.85
C TYR A 498 -9.80 62.98 49.90
N ARG A 499 -10.86 62.29 49.44
CA ARG A 499 -11.92 62.92 48.64
C ARG A 499 -12.76 63.89 49.48
N LEU A 500 -13.04 63.53 50.74
CA LEU A 500 -13.70 64.41 51.71
C LEU A 500 -12.83 65.64 52.05
N LEU A 501 -11.54 65.42 52.36
CA LEU A 501 -10.56 66.47 52.67
C LEU A 501 -10.27 67.37 51.47
N PHE A 502 -10.26 66.86 50.24
CA PHE A 502 -10.11 67.68 49.04
C PHE A 502 -11.33 68.58 48.78
N PHE A 503 -12.53 68.12 49.14
CA PHE A 503 -13.73 68.97 49.14
C PHE A 503 -13.67 70.06 50.22
N LEU A 504 -13.33 69.72 51.48
CA LEU A 504 -13.12 70.72 52.53
C LEU A 504 -12.01 71.72 52.16
N SER A 505 -10.90 71.24 51.61
CA SER A 505 -9.74 72.06 51.20
C SER A 505 -10.01 73.01 50.03
N LYS A 506 -11.13 72.85 49.32
CA LYS A 506 -11.55 73.76 48.23
C LYS A 506 -12.63 74.77 48.63
N GLY A 507 -13.12 74.74 49.87
CA GLY A 507 -14.04 75.75 50.39
C GLY A 507 -15.39 75.84 49.66
N LEU A 508 -15.78 74.80 48.91
CA LEU A 508 -17.10 74.74 48.27
C LEU A 508 -18.16 74.35 49.30
N SER A 509 -19.14 75.24 49.48
CA SER A 509 -20.16 75.14 50.53
C SER A 509 -21.03 73.90 50.38
N MET A 510 -21.27 73.20 51.49
CA MET A 510 -22.05 71.95 51.54
C MET A 510 -23.58 72.18 51.47
N ASN A 511 -24.02 73.30 50.87
CA ASN A 511 -25.42 73.69 50.72
C ASN A 511 -26.01 73.43 49.31
N ASP A 512 -25.18 73.41 48.26
CA ASP A 512 -25.67 73.40 46.86
C ASP A 512 -26.16 72.03 46.36
N PHE A 513 -26.29 71.03 47.23
CA PHE A 513 -26.78 69.69 46.89
C PHE A 513 -28.10 69.30 47.59
N ASN A 514 -28.82 70.25 48.19
CA ASN A 514 -30.07 69.96 48.91
C ASN A 514 -31.26 70.86 48.51
N GLN A 515 -31.56 70.91 47.21
CA GLN A 515 -32.86 71.30 46.65
C GLN A 515 -33.01 70.61 45.27
N ARG A 516 -33.53 69.38 45.21
CA ARG A 516 -34.96 69.00 45.00
C ARG A 516 -35.25 68.65 43.53
N PRO A 517 -36.30 67.87 43.18
CA PRO A 517 -37.20 67.06 44.03
C PRO A 517 -37.52 65.62 43.52
N LEU A 518 -38.18 64.83 44.38
CA LEU A 518 -39.26 63.86 44.12
C LEU A 518 -39.18 62.80 42.97
N ASN A 519 -39.36 61.53 43.38
CA ASN A 519 -40.08 60.43 42.72
C ASN A 519 -39.58 59.96 41.32
N LEU A 520 -39.32 58.68 41.07
CA LEU A 520 -40.34 57.61 41.02
C LEU A 520 -39.72 56.19 41.13
N LEU A 521 -40.28 55.39 42.04
CA LEU A 521 -40.58 53.96 41.82
C LEU A 521 -42.03 53.88 41.29
N PRO A 522 -42.52 52.75 40.70
CA PRO A 522 -41.95 51.40 40.74
C PRO A 522 -41.86 50.65 39.39
N ASN A 523 -40.89 49.73 39.30
CA ASN A 523 -41.10 48.27 39.16
C ASN A 523 -39.74 47.56 39.01
#